data_AF-A0A2V5JC63-F1
#
_entry.id   AF-A0A2V5JC63-F1
#
_cell.length_a   1.000
_cell.length_b   1.000
_cell.length_c   1.000
_cell.angle_alpha   90.00
_cell.angle_beta   90.00
_cell.angle_gamma   90.00
#
_symmetry.space_group_name_H-M   'P 1'
#
loop_
_entity.id
_entity.type
_entity.pdbx_description
1 polymer ?
#
loop_
_entity_poly.entity_id
_entity_poly.type
_entity_poly.pdbx_seq_one_letter_code
_entity_poly.pdbx_strand_id
1 'polypeptide(L)'
;MTDKNTALVPEDGWHCLHLFYRVEYGQWQLLSREEQNAAKTNLSSLVQEVRAMQSTQLLTLAVVTPKADLGFMLITPDLHNANSIEKRLSLALGADVLTPVYSYLSLTEESEYITREEEFAQTLEPNVRNDAAKLAEAVNSFHE
;
A
#
# COMPACT_ATOMS: atom_id res chain seq x y z
N MET A 1 0.09 22.98 21.91
CA MET A 1 -0.99 22.74 20.94
C MET A 1 -0.34 22.06 19.76
N THR A 2 -0.56 20.76 19.60
CA THR A 2 -0.10 20.01 18.42
C THR A 2 -0.80 20.60 17.21
N ASP A 3 -0.03 21.02 16.20
CA ASP A 3 -0.58 21.57 14.97
C ASP A 3 -1.49 20.50 14.34
N LYS A 4 -2.75 20.86 14.06
CA LYS A 4 -3.78 19.91 13.62
C LYS A 4 -3.52 19.37 12.20
N ASN A 5 -2.47 19.85 11.55
CA ASN A 5 -2.15 19.56 10.15
C ASN A 5 -0.72 19.02 9.97
N THR A 6 -0.08 18.52 11.04
CA THR A 6 1.21 17.84 10.92
C THR A 6 1.02 16.50 10.20
N ALA A 7 1.78 16.28 9.13
CA ALA A 7 1.80 15.01 8.42
C ALA A 7 2.18 13.87 9.39
N LEU A 8 1.50 12.74 9.28
CA LEU A 8 1.75 11.58 10.13
C LEU A 8 2.54 10.55 9.33
N VAL A 9 3.85 10.79 9.24
CA VAL A 9 4.80 9.99 8.47
C VAL A 9 5.67 9.19 9.44
N PRO A 10 5.78 7.86 9.28
CA PRO A 10 6.65 7.02 10.10
C PRO A 10 8.13 7.27 9.78
N GLU A 11 9.03 6.87 10.68
CA GLU A 11 10.48 6.98 10.46
C GLU A 11 10.93 6.09 9.29
N ASP A 12 10.42 4.85 9.26
CA ASP A 12 10.71 3.86 8.22
C ASP A 12 9.42 3.31 7.60
N GLY A 13 9.51 2.99 6.30
CA GLY A 13 8.42 2.38 5.55
C GLY A 13 7.26 3.31 5.18
N TRP A 14 6.31 2.79 4.41
CA TRP A 14 5.09 3.47 3.98
C TRP A 14 3.85 2.72 4.44
N HIS A 15 2.76 3.46 4.67
CA HIS A 15 1.48 2.86 4.95
C HIS A 15 0.97 2.13 3.72
N CYS A 16 0.56 0.87 3.88
CA CYS A 16 -0.07 0.06 2.85
C CYS A 16 -1.48 -0.30 3.29
N LEU A 17 -2.48 0.15 2.53
CA LEU A 17 -3.88 -0.03 2.82
C LEU A 17 -4.52 -0.88 1.73
N HIS A 18 -5.00 -2.05 2.11
CA HIS A 18 -5.81 -2.92 1.27
C HIS A 18 -7.27 -2.64 1.56
N LEU A 19 -8.05 -2.32 0.53
CA LEU A 19 -9.46 -2.00 0.61
C LEU A 19 -10.21 -2.90 -0.35
N PHE A 20 -11.26 -3.56 0.11
CA PHE A 20 -12.09 -4.41 -0.72
C PHE A 20 -13.56 -4.06 -0.54
N TYR A 21 -14.25 -3.92 -1.67
CA TYR A 21 -15.63 -3.49 -1.73
C TYR A 21 -16.47 -4.48 -2.53
N ARG A 22 -17.73 -4.59 -2.12
CA ARG A 22 -18.80 -5.19 -2.90
C ARG A 22 -19.65 -4.07 -3.49
N VAL A 23 -20.05 -4.23 -4.75
CA VAL A 23 -20.92 -3.29 -5.44
C VAL A 23 -22.37 -3.62 -5.09
N GLU A 24 -23.07 -2.66 -4.50
CA GLU A 24 -24.51 -2.75 -4.29
C GLU A 24 -25.24 -2.44 -5.60
N TYR A 25 -25.40 -3.46 -6.45
CA TYR A 25 -26.04 -3.32 -7.76
C TYR A 25 -27.45 -2.72 -7.67
N GLY A 26 -28.19 -2.99 -6.60
CA GLY A 26 -29.51 -2.39 -6.37
C GLY A 26 -29.44 -0.85 -6.30
N GLN A 27 -28.50 -0.31 -5.51
CA GLN A 27 -28.29 1.13 -5.40
C GLN A 27 -27.77 1.72 -6.71
N TRP A 28 -26.84 1.01 -7.37
CA TRP A 28 -26.29 1.45 -8.65
C TRP A 28 -27.37 1.59 -9.75
N GLN A 29 -28.35 0.69 -9.80
CA GLN A 29 -29.43 0.72 -10.78
C GLN A 29 -30.48 1.81 -10.52
N LEU A 30 -30.51 2.39 -9.33
CA LEU A 30 -31.38 3.54 -9.03
C LEU A 30 -30.83 4.86 -9.61
N LEU A 31 -29.52 4.93 -9.87
CA LEU A 31 -28.90 6.08 -10.49
C LEU A 31 -29.32 6.21 -11.96
N SER A 32 -29.64 7.43 -12.38
CA SER A 32 -29.80 7.77 -13.79
C SER A 32 -28.52 7.53 -14.59
N ARG A 33 -28.64 7.46 -15.91
CA ARG A 33 -27.49 7.26 -16.80
C ARG A 33 -26.45 8.38 -16.66
N GLU A 34 -26.93 9.60 -16.49
CA GLU A 34 -26.12 10.79 -16.25
C GLU A 34 -25.35 10.67 -14.94
N GLU A 35 -26.01 10.27 -13.84
CA GLU A 35 -25.38 10.05 -12.53
C GLU A 35 -24.36 8.91 -12.58
N GLN A 36 -24.67 7.80 -13.24
CA GLN A 36 -23.73 6.68 -13.42
C GLN A 36 -22.48 7.12 -14.19
N ASN A 37 -22.64 7.94 -15.24
CA ASN A 37 -21.50 8.46 -16.00
C ASN A 37 -20.65 9.43 -15.17
N ALA A 38 -21.30 10.30 -14.39
CA ALA A 38 -20.62 11.21 -13.47
C ALA A 38 -19.83 10.44 -12.40
N ALA A 39 -20.44 9.44 -11.77
CA ALA A 39 -19.80 8.55 -10.79
C ALA A 39 -18.55 7.84 -11.35
N LYS A 40 -18.65 7.25 -12.55
CA LYS A 40 -17.49 6.62 -13.21
C LYS A 40 -16.37 7.62 -13.52
N THR A 41 -16.73 8.82 -13.95
CA THR A 41 -15.79 9.91 -14.23
C THR A 41 -15.11 10.35 -12.94
N ASN A 42 -15.87 10.53 -11.85
CA ASN A 42 -15.34 10.92 -10.54
C ASN A 42 -14.35 9.88 -10.00
N LEU A 43 -14.70 8.59 -10.04
CA LEU A 43 -13.78 7.53 -9.64
C LEU A 43 -12.51 7.53 -10.51
N SER A 44 -12.66 7.65 -11.83
CA SER A 44 -11.51 7.67 -12.75
C SER A 44 -10.59 8.86 -12.47
N SER A 45 -11.14 10.05 -12.28
CA SER A 45 -10.40 11.25 -11.93
C SER A 45 -9.70 11.14 -10.58
N LEU A 46 -10.39 10.61 -9.57
CA LEU A 46 -9.81 10.36 -8.24
C LEU A 46 -8.62 9.40 -8.32
N VAL A 47 -8.74 8.31 -9.08
CA VAL A 47 -7.63 7.36 -9.27
C VAL A 47 -6.42 8.04 -9.93
N GLN A 48 -6.64 8.89 -10.93
CA GLN A 48 -5.54 9.64 -11.57
C GLN A 48 -4.92 10.68 -10.64
N GLU A 49 -5.74 11.41 -9.89
CA GLU A 49 -5.28 12.37 -8.90
C GLU A 49 -4.38 11.71 -7.86
N VAL A 50 -4.81 10.59 -7.27
CA VAL A 50 -4.04 9.86 -6.26
C VAL A 50 -2.72 9.33 -6.86
N ARG A 51 -2.74 8.82 -8.09
CA ARG A 51 -1.53 8.35 -8.78
C ARG A 51 -0.56 9.47 -9.14
N ALA A 52 -1.03 10.71 -9.23
CA ALA A 52 -0.19 11.88 -9.46
C ALA A 52 0.40 12.45 -8.17
N MET A 53 -0.06 12.02 -6.99
CA MET A 53 0.51 12.44 -5.71
C MET A 53 1.94 11.91 -5.56
N GLN A 54 2.82 12.75 -5.01
CA GLN A 54 4.21 12.38 -4.76
C GLN A 54 4.30 11.19 -3.80
N SER A 55 5.18 10.23 -4.12
CA SER A 55 5.45 9.05 -3.29
C SER A 55 4.19 8.26 -2.88
N THR A 56 3.16 8.29 -3.72
CA THR A 56 1.89 7.58 -3.48
C THR A 56 1.59 6.66 -4.66
N GLN A 57 1.17 5.44 -4.36
CA GLN A 57 0.78 4.44 -5.36
C GLN A 57 -0.64 3.96 -5.09
N LEU A 58 -1.41 3.77 -6.16
CA LEU A 58 -2.76 3.22 -6.08
C LEU A 58 -2.98 2.17 -7.17
N LEU A 59 -3.13 0.93 -6.75
CA LEU A 59 -3.50 -0.19 -7.61
C LEU A 59 -5.01 -0.42 -7.52
N THR A 60 -5.63 -0.72 -8.66
CA THR A 60 -7.05 -1.05 -8.79
C THR A 60 -7.17 -2.51 -9.18
N LEU A 61 -7.96 -3.27 -8.43
CA LEU A 61 -8.05 -4.72 -8.55
C LEU A 61 -9.50 -5.11 -8.85
N ALA A 62 -9.68 -6.09 -9.73
CA ALA A 62 -10.92 -6.86 -9.84
C ALA A 62 -10.74 -8.18 -9.09
N VAL A 63 -11.65 -8.51 -8.19
CA VAL A 63 -11.53 -9.70 -7.35
C VAL A 63 -12.29 -10.85 -8.00
N VAL A 64 -11.61 -11.98 -8.23
CA VAL A 64 -12.17 -13.15 -8.94
C VAL A 64 -13.19 -13.90 -8.09
N THR A 65 -13.00 -13.90 -6.76
CA THR A 65 -13.86 -14.64 -5.83
C THR A 65 -15.02 -13.77 -5.34
N PRO A 66 -16.15 -14.35 -4.92
CA PRO A 66 -17.30 -13.58 -4.41
C PRO A 66 -17.05 -12.88 -3.06
N LYS A 67 -15.81 -12.89 -2.55
CA LYS A 67 -15.43 -12.17 -1.32
C LYS A 67 -15.53 -10.65 -1.51
N ALA A 68 -15.30 -10.15 -2.71
CA ALA A 68 -15.40 -8.74 -3.09
C ALA A 68 -15.54 -8.64 -4.61
N ASP A 69 -15.90 -7.47 -5.12
CA ASP A 69 -15.94 -7.20 -6.56
C ASP A 69 -14.75 -6.33 -6.98
N LEU A 70 -14.44 -5.32 -6.16
CA LEU A 70 -13.41 -4.31 -6.42
C LEU A 70 -12.43 -4.25 -5.24
N GLY A 71 -11.17 -4.00 -5.56
CA GLY A 71 -10.13 -3.75 -4.56
C GLY A 71 -9.27 -2.55 -4.91
N PHE A 72 -8.72 -1.91 -3.88
CA PHE A 72 -7.69 -0.90 -3.98
C PHE A 72 -6.53 -1.26 -3.06
N MET A 73 -5.31 -1.11 -3.55
CA MET A 73 -4.11 -1.13 -2.71
C MET A 73 -3.48 0.25 -2.80
N LEU A 74 -3.54 0.99 -1.69
CA LEU A 74 -2.99 2.33 -1.54
C LEU A 74 -1.70 2.25 -0.73
N ILE A 75 -0.61 2.79 -1.28
CA ILE A 75 0.67 2.90 -0.58
C ILE A 75 1.05 4.37 -0.50
N THR A 76 1.24 4.92 0.70
CA THR A 76 1.51 6.37 0.88
C THR A 76 2.27 6.63 2.18
N PRO A 77 3.15 7.65 2.25
CA PRO A 77 3.92 7.95 3.45
C PRO A 77 3.10 8.56 4.59
N ASP A 78 2.00 9.27 4.30
CA ASP A 78 1.23 10.01 5.31
C ASP A 78 -0.10 9.32 5.62
N LEU A 79 -0.32 8.96 6.88
CA LEU A 79 -1.54 8.30 7.32
C LEU A 79 -2.79 9.18 7.13
N HIS A 80 -2.65 10.51 7.21
CA HIS A 80 -3.77 11.41 6.97
C HIS A 80 -4.22 11.38 5.51
N ASN A 81 -3.27 11.32 4.57
CA ASN A 81 -3.56 11.10 3.17
C ASN A 81 -4.22 9.75 2.95
N ALA A 82 -3.71 8.68 3.57
CA ALA A 82 -4.30 7.34 3.47
C ALA A 82 -5.78 7.34 3.87
N ASN A 83 -6.11 7.94 5.01
CA ASN A 83 -7.48 8.05 5.50
C ASN A 83 -8.35 8.91 4.58
N SER A 84 -7.87 10.08 4.14
CA SER A 84 -8.62 10.96 3.24
C SER A 84 -8.95 10.27 1.90
N ILE A 85 -7.96 9.61 1.31
CA ILE A 85 -8.11 8.89 0.04
C ILE A 85 -9.08 7.73 0.18
N GLU A 86 -9.00 6.92 1.24
CA GLU A 86 -9.94 5.82 1.48
C GLU A 86 -11.38 6.31 1.55
N LYS A 87 -11.66 7.38 2.32
CA LYS A 87 -13.01 7.94 2.41
C LYS A 87 -13.54 8.43 1.06
N ARG A 88 -12.67 9.04 0.25
CA ARG A 88 -13.03 9.49 -1.11
C ARG A 88 -13.28 8.31 -2.05
N LEU A 89 -12.46 7.26 -1.99
CA LEU A 89 -12.65 6.04 -2.78
C LEU A 89 -13.97 5.34 -2.43
N SER A 90 -14.26 5.19 -1.13
CA SER A 90 -15.51 4.60 -0.62
C SER A 90 -16.77 5.29 -1.14
N LEU A 91 -16.70 6.59 -1.44
CA LEU A 91 -17.84 7.40 -1.89
C LEU A 91 -17.80 7.71 -3.40
N ALA A 92 -16.77 7.27 -4.12
CA ALA A 92 -16.49 7.74 -5.48
C ALA A 92 -17.58 7.37 -6.51
N LEU A 93 -18.30 6.27 -6.27
CA LEU A 93 -19.41 5.82 -7.13
C LEU A 93 -20.78 6.29 -6.65
N GLY A 94 -20.85 7.07 -5.57
CA GLY A 94 -22.07 7.44 -4.87
C GLY A 94 -22.16 6.81 -3.48
N ALA A 95 -23.03 7.38 -2.64
CA ALA A 95 -23.32 6.82 -1.33
C ALA A 95 -23.94 5.42 -1.48
N ASP A 96 -23.56 4.51 -0.59
CA ASP A 96 -24.08 3.14 -0.50
C ASP A 96 -23.88 2.25 -1.75
N VAL A 97 -23.13 2.70 -2.77
CA VAL A 97 -22.81 1.87 -3.95
C VAL A 97 -21.66 0.91 -3.66
N LEU A 98 -20.68 1.32 -2.87
CA LEU A 98 -19.54 0.50 -2.47
C LEU A 98 -19.65 0.13 -0.99
N THR A 99 -19.99 -1.11 -0.71
CA THR A 99 -20.01 -1.65 0.65
C THR A 99 -18.63 -2.22 0.99
N PRO A 100 -17.92 -1.71 2.00
CA PRO A 100 -16.64 -2.28 2.42
C PRO A 100 -16.86 -3.69 2.99
N VAL A 101 -16.09 -4.66 2.51
CA VAL A 101 -16.19 -6.07 2.94
C VAL A 101 -14.94 -6.55 3.67
N TYR A 102 -13.78 -5.95 3.39
CA TYR A 102 -12.54 -6.20 4.10
C TYR A 102 -11.61 -5.02 3.95
N SER A 103 -10.82 -4.74 5.00
CA SER A 103 -9.70 -3.81 4.92
C SER A 103 -8.53 -4.31 5.76
N TYR A 104 -7.32 -3.92 5.35
CA TYR A 104 -6.10 -4.23 6.08
C TYR A 104 -5.11 -3.08 5.95
N LEU A 105 -4.75 -2.49 7.09
CA LEU A 105 -3.73 -1.45 7.19
C LEU A 105 -2.44 -2.08 7.72
N SER A 106 -1.35 -1.86 7.00
CA SER A 106 -0.01 -2.26 7.42
C SER A 106 1.01 -1.17 7.13
N LEU A 107 2.24 -1.41 7.57
CA LEU A 107 3.42 -0.62 7.23
C LEU A 107 4.38 -1.53 6.47
N THR A 108 5.05 -1.02 5.43
CA THR A 108 6.14 -1.76 4.79
C THR A 108 7.35 -1.76 5.73
N GLU A 109 8.01 -2.90 5.87
CA GLU A 109 9.18 -3.05 6.74
C GLU A 109 10.28 -3.79 5.98
N GLU A 110 11.53 -3.44 6.27
CA GLU A 110 12.65 -4.29 5.86
C GLU A 110 12.70 -5.53 6.76
N SER A 111 13.05 -6.68 6.19
CA SER A 111 13.08 -7.92 6.96
C SER A 111 14.14 -7.86 8.07
N GLU A 112 13.74 -8.14 9.32
CA GLU A 112 14.69 -8.31 10.43
C GLU A 112 15.64 -9.51 10.26
N TYR A 113 15.31 -10.44 9.36
CA TYR A 113 16.12 -11.64 9.09
C TYR A 113 17.24 -11.42 8.06
N ILE A 114 17.50 -10.19 7.64
CA ILE A 114 18.70 -9.89 6.85
C ILE A 114 19.90 -10.12 7.77
N THR A 115 20.63 -11.22 7.53
CA THR A 115 21.90 -11.46 8.22
C THR A 115 22.81 -10.29 7.90
N ARG A 116 23.20 -9.51 8.90
CA ARG A 116 24.13 -8.40 8.66
C ARG A 116 25.47 -9.00 8.25
N GLU A 117 26.28 -8.28 7.47
CA GLU A 117 27.63 -8.75 7.10
C GLU A 117 28.44 -9.20 8.32
N GLU A 118 28.29 -8.49 9.44
CA GLU A 118 28.95 -8.78 10.70
C GLU A 118 28.48 -10.08 11.34
N GLU A 119 27.19 -10.41 11.19
CA GLU A 119 26.62 -11.67 11.66
C GLU A 119 27.02 -12.82 10.72
N PHE A 120 27.00 -12.58 9.40
CA PHE A 120 27.47 -13.53 8.40
C PHE A 120 28.95 -13.87 8.62
N ALA A 121 29.80 -12.86 8.82
CA ALA A 121 31.21 -13.03 9.13
C ALA A 121 31.46 -13.83 10.42
N GLN A 122 30.54 -13.78 11.39
CA GLN A 122 30.60 -14.59 12.61
C GLN A 122 30.23 -16.06 12.39
N THR A 123 29.44 -16.38 11.35
CA THR A 123 29.12 -17.76 10.96
C THR A 123 30.25 -18.44 10.18
N LEU A 124 31.23 -17.68 9.67
CA LEU A 124 32.36 -18.22 8.92
C LEU A 124 33.33 -19.00 9.82
N GLU A 125 33.90 -20.06 9.26
CA GLU A 125 34.94 -20.87 9.92
C GLU A 125 36.13 -19.99 10.36
N PRO A 126 36.80 -20.28 11.49
CA PRO A 126 37.88 -19.45 12.02
C PRO A 126 39.05 -19.23 11.05
N ASN A 127 39.32 -20.19 10.17
CA ASN A 127 40.36 -20.11 9.15
C ASN A 127 40.01 -19.18 7.98
N VAL A 128 38.73 -18.90 7.77
CA VAL A 128 38.22 -17.92 6.79
C VAL A 128 38.14 -16.55 7.45
N ARG A 129 37.62 -16.47 8.68
CA ARG A 129 37.45 -15.22 9.43
C ARG A 129 38.78 -14.52 9.75
N ASN A 130 39.85 -15.28 10.02
CA ASN A 130 41.16 -14.73 10.39
C ASN A 130 42.07 -14.39 9.19
N ASP A 131 41.61 -14.66 7.96
CA ASP A 131 42.33 -14.36 6.72
C ASP A 131 41.60 -13.23 5.98
N ALA A 132 42.23 -12.06 5.91
CA ALA A 132 41.59 -10.86 5.36
C ALA A 132 41.17 -11.00 3.89
N ALA A 133 41.89 -11.80 3.09
CA ALA A 133 41.56 -12.01 1.69
C ALA A 133 40.34 -12.92 1.54
N LYS A 134 40.28 -14.00 2.32
CA LYS A 134 39.15 -14.95 2.29
C LYS A 134 37.89 -14.38 2.93
N LEU A 135 38.04 -13.58 3.98
CA LEU A 135 36.91 -12.86 4.59
C LEU A 135 36.31 -11.87 3.58
N ALA A 136 37.13 -11.08 2.88
CA ALA A 136 36.64 -10.15 1.87
C ALA A 136 35.94 -10.86 0.70
N GLU A 137 36.45 -12.01 0.26
CA GLU A 137 35.82 -12.84 -0.78
C GLU A 137 34.47 -13.42 -0.31
N ALA A 138 34.39 -13.92 0.92
CA ALA A 138 33.15 -14.46 1.49
C ALA A 138 32.10 -13.36 1.71
N VAL A 139 32.48 -12.19 2.21
CA VAL A 139 31.57 -11.05 2.40
C VAL A 139 31.11 -10.49 1.05
N ASN A 140 31.97 -10.42 0.03
CA ASN A 140 31.56 -9.99 -1.30
C ASN A 140 30.57 -10.97 -1.95
N SER A 141 30.73 -12.28 -1.76
CA SER A 141 29.75 -13.27 -2.27
C SER A 141 28.44 -13.29 -1.48
N PHE A 142 28.42 -12.76 -0.25
CA PHE A 142 27.19 -12.54 0.52
C PHE A 142 26.33 -11.39 -0.02
N HIS A 143 26.94 -10.45 -0.76
CA HIS A 143 26.25 -9.31 -1.38
C HIS A 143 25.73 -9.56 -2.80
N GLU A 144 26.11 -10.68 -3.43
CA GLU A 144 25.57 -11.13 -4.73
C GLU A 144 24.26 -11.92 -4.59
#